data_AF-A0A7X9AQG6-F1
#
_entry.id   AF-A0A7X9AQG6-F1
#
_cell.length_a   1.000
_cell.length_b   1.000
_cell.length_c   1.000
_cell.angle_alpha   90.00
_cell.angle_beta   90.00
_cell.angle_gamma   90.00
#
_symmetry.space_group_name_H-M   'P 1'
#
loop_
_entity.id
_entity.type
_entity.pdbx_description
1 polymer ?
#
loop_
_entity_poly.entity_id
_entity_poly.type
_entity_poly.pdbx_seq_one_letter_code
_entity_poly.pdbx_strand_id
1 'polypeptide(L)'
;MNEALQSILDYGRAGGILMIPIAASAVAIWVLYANELFNAKFCSASQTRKSLENRISILAVLVAVAPLLGLLGTVVGMVDTFNAIAAYSNANSSALAQGISKALITTQAGLAAAIPGTLAHAHLSAIAQKK
;
A
#
# COMPACT_ATOMS: atom_id res chain seq x y z
N MET A 1 -10.79 10.62 31.08
CA MET A 1 -9.55 9.90 30.66
C MET A 1 -9.81 8.45 30.25
N ASN A 2 -10.76 7.73 30.87
CA ASN A 2 -11.09 6.35 30.48
C ASN A 2 -11.87 6.20 29.16
N GLU A 3 -12.72 7.16 28.77
CA GLU A 3 -13.54 7.00 27.54
C GLU A 3 -12.75 7.16 26.24
N ALA A 4 -11.74 8.04 26.21
CA ALA A 4 -10.86 8.20 25.06
C ALA A 4 -9.95 6.98 24.85
N LEU A 5 -9.50 6.35 25.95
CA LEU A 5 -8.75 5.09 25.89
C LEU A 5 -9.64 3.92 25.46
N GLN A 6 -10.91 3.89 25.87
CA GLN A 6 -11.86 2.89 25.40
C GLN A 6 -12.20 3.05 23.92
N SER A 7 -12.33 4.28 23.41
CA SER A 7 -12.50 4.51 21.96
C SER A 7 -11.29 4.02 21.15
N ILE A 8 -10.06 4.26 21.61
CA ILE A 8 -8.84 3.79 20.94
C ILE A 8 -8.68 2.26 21.05
N LEU A 9 -9.04 1.67 22.20
CA LEU A 9 -9.03 0.21 22.40
C LEU A 9 -10.18 -0.50 21.67
N ASP A 10 -11.33 0.15 21.45
CA ASP A 10 -12.44 -0.35 20.63
C ASP A 10 -12.15 -0.20 19.13
N TYR A 11 -11.45 0.84 18.68
CA TYR A 11 -10.89 0.87 17.31
C TYR A 11 -9.85 -0.26 17.10
N GLY A 12 -9.08 -0.60 18.13
CA GLY A 12 -8.16 -1.74 18.12
C GLY A 12 -8.86 -3.11 18.14
N ARG A 13 -9.96 -3.27 18.89
CA ARG A 13 -10.71 -4.55 19.00
C ARG A 13 -11.74 -4.77 17.90
N ALA A 14 -12.51 -3.75 17.51
CA ALA A 14 -13.51 -3.82 16.44
C ALA A 14 -12.87 -3.67 15.04
N GLY A 15 -11.78 -2.91 14.92
CA GLY A 15 -11.00 -2.80 13.68
C GLY A 15 -9.98 -3.92 13.51
N GLY A 16 -9.32 -4.40 14.58
CA GLY A 16 -8.18 -5.31 14.45
C GLY A 16 -8.53 -6.73 14.02
N ILE A 17 -9.53 -7.38 14.61
CA ILE A 17 -9.77 -8.82 14.38
C ILE A 17 -10.62 -9.10 13.13
N LEU A 18 -11.50 -8.18 12.74
CA LEU A 18 -12.33 -8.33 11.54
C LEU A 18 -11.67 -7.76 10.26
N MET A 19 -10.78 -6.76 10.38
CA MET A 19 -10.03 -6.25 9.23
C MET A 19 -8.93 -7.21 8.78
N ILE A 20 -8.34 -8.03 9.66
CA ILE A 20 -7.28 -8.96 9.26
C ILE A 20 -7.75 -9.93 8.16
N PRO A 21 -8.89 -10.64 8.26
CA PRO A 21 -9.34 -11.54 7.21
C PRO A 21 -9.87 -10.82 5.97
N ILE A 22 -10.53 -9.67 6.11
CA ILE A 22 -11.05 -8.89 4.98
C ILE A 22 -9.91 -8.21 4.21
N ALA A 23 -8.92 -7.65 4.91
CA ALA A 23 -7.72 -7.11 4.30
C ALA A 23 -6.85 -8.23 3.73
N ALA A 24 -6.72 -9.38 4.39
CA ALA A 24 -5.98 -10.52 3.84
C ALA A 24 -6.67 -11.09 2.59
N SER A 25 -8.00 -11.17 2.56
CA SER A 25 -8.75 -11.62 1.38
C SER A 25 -8.79 -10.56 0.28
N ALA A 26 -8.90 -9.27 0.60
CA ALA A 26 -8.78 -8.19 -0.37
C ALA A 26 -7.36 -8.09 -0.94
N VAL A 27 -6.33 -8.27 -0.12
CA VAL A 27 -4.93 -8.35 -0.55
C VAL A 27 -4.72 -9.63 -1.35
N ALA A 28 -5.27 -10.78 -0.97
CA ALA A 28 -5.17 -12.00 -1.77
C ALA A 28 -5.89 -11.87 -3.12
N ILE A 29 -7.07 -11.28 -3.16
CA ILE A 29 -7.83 -10.98 -4.39
C ILE A 29 -7.06 -9.98 -5.24
N TRP A 30 -6.48 -8.94 -4.63
CA TRP A 30 -5.63 -7.96 -5.32
C TRP A 30 -4.33 -8.58 -5.84
N VAL A 31 -3.71 -9.49 -5.09
CA VAL A 31 -2.51 -10.26 -5.46
C VAL A 31 -2.82 -11.23 -6.60
N LEU A 32 -3.97 -11.91 -6.57
CA LEU A 32 -4.41 -12.80 -7.65
C LEU A 32 -4.76 -12.01 -8.92
N TYR A 33 -5.45 -10.87 -8.79
CA TYR A 33 -5.80 -10.02 -9.93
C TYR A 33 -4.58 -9.32 -10.55
N ALA A 34 -3.63 -8.87 -9.71
CA ALA A 34 -2.35 -8.35 -10.17
C ALA A 34 -1.53 -9.43 -10.89
N ASN A 35 -1.56 -10.67 -10.40
CA ASN A 35 -0.89 -11.81 -11.05
C ASN A 35 -1.52 -12.16 -12.41
N GLU A 36 -2.84 -12.06 -12.56
CA GLU A 36 -3.51 -12.24 -13.86
C GLU A 36 -3.22 -11.10 -14.86
N LEU A 37 -3.28 -9.84 -14.42
CA LEU A 37 -2.92 -8.70 -15.27
C LEU A 37 -1.45 -8.73 -15.70
N PHE A 38 -0.57 -9.18 -14.80
CA PHE A 38 0.84 -9.38 -15.09
C PHE A 38 1.00 -10.51 -16.13
N ASN A 39 0.51 -11.73 -15.86
CA ASN A 39 0.64 -12.85 -16.79
C ASN A 39 0.00 -12.58 -18.17
N ALA A 40 -1.15 -11.90 -18.22
CA ALA A 40 -1.83 -11.58 -19.48
C ALA A 40 -1.10 -10.54 -20.33
N LYS A 41 -0.48 -9.50 -19.72
CA LYS A 41 0.22 -8.44 -20.49
C LYS A 41 1.66 -8.78 -20.85
N PHE A 42 2.34 -9.63 -20.09
CA PHE A 42 3.72 -10.04 -20.42
C PHE A 42 3.76 -11.22 -21.43
N CYS A 43 2.70 -12.04 -21.52
CA CYS A 43 2.63 -13.18 -22.44
C CYS A 43 2.53 -12.76 -23.93
N SER A 44 1.95 -11.59 -24.24
CA SER A 44 1.89 -11.07 -25.62
C SER A 44 3.17 -10.35 -26.08
N ALA A 45 4.20 -10.25 -25.25
CA ALA A 45 5.49 -9.64 -25.61
C ALA A 45 6.58 -10.70 -25.80
N SER A 46 6.30 -11.71 -26.62
CA SER A 46 7.32 -12.60 -27.17
C SER A 46 8.08 -11.86 -28.28
N GLN A 47 9.13 -11.09 -27.93
CA GLN A 47 10.26 -10.85 -28.85
C GLN A 47 11.47 -10.18 -28.17
N THR A 48 12.60 -10.89 -28.23
CA THR A 48 13.97 -10.46 -27.93
C THR A 48 14.30 -10.30 -26.43
N ARG A 49 15.29 -11.08 -25.93
CA ARG A 49 15.80 -11.11 -24.54
C ARG A 49 15.97 -9.71 -23.90
N LYS A 50 16.48 -8.74 -24.67
CA LYS A 50 16.61 -7.32 -24.27
C LYS A 50 15.29 -6.64 -23.88
N SER A 51 14.20 -6.92 -24.60
CA SER A 51 12.89 -6.32 -24.33
C SER A 51 12.33 -6.82 -22.99
N LEU A 52 12.58 -8.09 -22.67
CA LEU A 52 12.14 -8.70 -21.41
C LEU A 52 12.94 -8.17 -20.22
N GLU A 53 14.26 -8.06 -20.35
CA GLU A 53 15.14 -7.47 -19.33
C GLU A 53 14.75 -6.02 -19.02
N ASN A 54 14.48 -5.19 -20.03
CA ASN A 54 14.01 -3.82 -19.85
C ASN A 54 12.67 -3.75 -19.12
N ARG A 55 11.73 -4.64 -19.44
CA ARG A 55 10.41 -4.70 -18.80
C ARG A 55 10.50 -5.13 -17.32
N ILE A 56 11.34 -6.09 -17.01
CA ILE A 56 11.62 -6.52 -15.63
C ILE A 56 12.26 -5.37 -14.84
N SER A 57 13.20 -4.63 -15.45
CA SER A 57 13.83 -3.46 -14.82
C SER A 57 12.84 -2.33 -14.52
N ILE A 58 11.92 -2.02 -15.44
CA ILE A 58 10.84 -1.04 -15.21
C ILE A 58 9.93 -1.46 -14.05
N LEU A 59 9.61 -2.76 -13.96
CA LEU A 59 8.83 -3.28 -12.84
C LEU A 59 9.56 -3.07 -11.50
N ALA A 60 10.87 -3.33 -11.45
CA ALA A 60 11.68 -3.11 -10.24
C ALA A 60 11.56 -1.68 -9.74
N VAL A 61 11.60 -0.70 -10.66
CA VAL A 61 11.46 0.72 -10.33
C VAL A 61 10.06 1.04 -9.82
N LEU A 62 9.00 0.57 -10.49
CA LEU A 62 7.61 0.82 -10.06
C LEU A 62 7.34 0.27 -8.65
N VAL A 63 7.85 -0.92 -8.37
CA VAL A 63 7.73 -1.57 -7.07
C VAL A 63 8.51 -0.82 -6.00
N ALA A 64 9.68 -0.28 -6.31
CA ALA A 64 10.46 0.54 -5.39
C ALA A 64 9.81 1.92 -5.12
N VAL A 65 9.07 2.47 -6.09
CA VAL A 65 8.38 3.76 -5.95
C VAL A 65 7.04 3.64 -5.20
N ALA A 66 6.38 2.48 -5.21
CA ALA A 66 5.08 2.29 -4.55
C ALA A 66 5.06 2.61 -3.04
N PRO A 67 6.04 2.17 -2.21
CA PRO A 67 6.13 2.58 -0.80
C PRO A 67 6.38 4.07 -0.62
N LEU A 68 7.19 4.67 -1.51
CA LEU A 68 7.52 6.10 -1.46
C LEU A 68 6.28 6.95 -1.72
N LEU A 69 5.39 6.52 -2.62
CA LEU A 69 4.09 7.15 -2.84
C LEU A 69 3.16 7.02 -1.63
N GLY A 70 3.16 5.88 -0.95
CA GLY A 70 2.40 5.70 0.30
C GLY A 70 2.90 6.63 1.41
N LEU A 71 4.22 6.77 1.55
CA LEU A 71 4.84 7.71 2.48
C LEU A 71 4.52 9.17 2.11
N LEU A 72 4.55 9.54 0.83
CA LEU A 72 4.13 10.86 0.38
C LEU A 72 2.68 11.17 0.78
N GLY A 73 1.78 10.19 0.65
CA GLY A 73 0.39 10.31 1.08
C GLY A 73 0.25 10.60 2.58
N THR A 74 1.13 10.06 3.42
CA THR A 74 1.13 10.37 4.87
C THR A 74 1.45 11.83 5.12
N VAL A 75 2.43 12.37 4.40
CA VAL A 75 2.87 13.76 4.55
C VAL A 75 1.75 14.70 4.15
N VAL A 76 1.12 14.45 2.99
CA VAL A 76 -0.02 15.25 2.52
C VAL A 76 -1.18 15.19 3.52
N GLY A 77 -1.55 14.00 4.01
CA GLY A 77 -2.64 13.85 4.98
C GLY A 77 -2.36 14.53 6.32
N MET A 78 -1.11 14.53 6.78
CA MET A 78 -0.73 15.23 8.01
C MET A 78 -0.74 16.75 7.83
N VAL A 79 -0.29 17.26 6.67
CA VAL A 79 -0.39 18.69 6.35
C VAL A 79 -1.85 19.17 6.34
N ASP A 80 -2.75 18.41 5.71
CA ASP A 80 -4.18 18.72 5.70
C ASP A 80 -4.77 18.73 7.12
N THR A 81 -4.35 17.78 7.95
CA THR A 81 -4.79 17.67 9.35
C THR A 81 -4.34 18.89 10.16
N PHE A 82 -3.10 19.35 10.00
CA PHE A 82 -2.61 20.55 10.69
C PHE A 82 -3.28 21.82 10.18
N ASN A 83 -3.55 21.93 8.88
CA ASN A 83 -4.28 23.06 8.31
C ASN A 83 -5.72 23.14 8.85
N ALA A 84 -6.40 21.99 8.98
CA ALA A 84 -7.73 21.93 9.58
C ALA A 84 -7.71 22.40 11.04
N ILE A 85 -6.76 21.92 11.85
CA ILE A 85 -6.63 22.34 13.25
C ILE A 85 -6.28 23.83 13.37
N ALA A 86 -5.46 24.37 12.47
CA ALA A 86 -5.15 25.81 12.47
C ALA A 86 -6.36 26.69 12.13
N ALA A 87 -7.31 26.19 11.32
CA ALA A 87 -8.53 26.91 10.97
C ALA A 87 -9.61 26.88 12.08
N TYR A 88 -9.60 25.85 12.93
CA TYR A 88 -10.53 25.74 14.06
C TYR A 88 -9.82 26.15 15.37
N SER A 89 -10.21 27.26 16.00
CA SER A 89 -9.62 27.70 17.29
C SER A 89 -9.74 26.71 18.44
N ASN A 90 -10.57 25.67 18.31
CA ASN A 90 -10.61 24.55 19.23
C ASN A 90 -9.80 23.38 18.64
N ALA A 91 -8.70 23.03 19.32
CA ALA A 91 -7.92 21.84 19.03
C ALA A 91 -8.75 20.58 19.34
N ASN A 92 -9.60 20.19 18.39
CA ASN A 92 -10.41 18.98 18.48
C ASN A 92 -9.48 17.76 18.36
N SER A 93 -9.08 17.17 19.49
CA SER A 93 -8.21 15.98 19.54
C SER A 93 -8.73 14.81 18.70
N SER A 94 -10.05 14.74 18.47
CA SER A 94 -10.67 13.75 17.57
C SER A 94 -10.27 13.97 16.09
N ALA A 95 -10.22 15.21 15.63
CA ALA A 95 -9.82 15.53 14.24
C ALA A 95 -8.35 15.18 13.99
N LEU A 96 -7.48 15.43 14.97
CA LEU A 96 -6.07 15.03 14.92
C LEU A 96 -5.94 13.50 14.83
N ALA A 97 -6.65 12.76 15.69
CA ALA A 97 -6.62 11.30 15.69
C ALA A 97 -7.10 10.69 14.36
N GLN A 98 -8.15 11.28 13.76
CA GLN A 98 -8.64 10.86 12.44
C GLN A 98 -7.63 11.13 11.33
N GLY A 99 -6.97 12.30 11.36
CA GLY A 99 -5.92 12.65 10.39
C GLY A 99 -4.73 11.69 10.40
N ILE A 100 -4.25 11.35 11.60
CA ILE A 100 -3.16 10.38 11.79
C ILE A 100 -3.60 8.98 11.32
N SER A 101 -4.81 8.54 11.68
CA SER A 101 -5.33 7.23 11.24
C SER A 101 -5.39 7.13 9.71
N LYS A 102 -5.91 8.17 9.04
CA LYS A 102 -5.99 8.24 7.58
C LYS A 102 -4.59 8.22 6.94
N ALA A 103 -3.63 8.93 7.53
CA ALA A 103 -2.23 8.91 7.08
C ALA A 103 -1.62 7.49 7.18
N LEU A 104 -1.89 6.75 8.25
CA LEU A 104 -1.37 5.38 8.41
C LEU A 104 -1.96 4.40 7.38
N ILE A 105 -3.23 4.54 7.02
CA ILE A 105 -3.88 3.68 6.01
C ILE A 105 -3.21 3.83 4.64
N THR A 106 -2.79 5.03 4.24
CA THR A 106 -2.09 5.21 2.95
C THR A 106 -0.68 4.60 2.94
N THR A 107 0.01 4.53 4.08
CA THR A 107 1.27 3.75 4.18
C THR A 107 1.01 2.27 4.03
N GLN A 108 -0.01 1.77 4.72
CA GLN A 108 -0.39 0.37 4.66
C GLN A 108 -0.73 -0.03 3.22
N ALA A 109 -1.46 0.82 2.48
CA ALA A 109 -1.78 0.59 1.07
C ALA A 109 -0.52 0.55 0.17
N GLY A 110 0.41 1.50 0.37
CA GLY A 110 1.67 1.53 -0.40
C GLY A 110 2.55 0.30 -0.17
N LEU A 111 2.63 -0.18 1.08
CA LEU A 111 3.35 -1.40 1.44
C LEU A 111 2.63 -2.66 0.93
N ALA A 112 1.31 -2.72 1.05
CA ALA A 112 0.50 -3.82 0.52
C ALA A 112 0.67 -3.99 -0.99
N ALA A 113 0.91 -2.89 -1.73
CA ALA A 113 1.21 -2.92 -3.14
C ALA A 113 2.66 -3.36 -3.46
N ALA A 114 3.63 -2.93 -2.65
CA ALA A 114 5.05 -3.17 -2.90
C ALA A 114 5.50 -4.60 -2.62
N ILE A 115 5.00 -5.23 -1.54
CA ILE A 115 5.37 -6.60 -1.13
C ILE A 115 5.13 -7.65 -2.24
N PRO A 116 3.94 -7.74 -2.87
CA PRO A 116 3.74 -8.69 -3.95
C PRO A 116 4.48 -8.30 -5.23
N GLY A 117 4.67 -7.00 -5.47
CA GLY A 117 5.47 -6.50 -6.58
C GLY A 117 6.93 -6.98 -6.51
N THR A 118 7.55 -6.98 -5.32
CA THR A 118 8.93 -7.45 -5.15
C THR A 118 9.02 -8.96 -5.33
N LEU A 119 8.05 -9.73 -4.83
CA LEU A 119 7.98 -11.18 -5.02
C LEU A 119 7.83 -11.55 -6.51
N ALA A 120 6.96 -10.85 -7.24
CA ALA A 120 6.78 -11.07 -8.67
C ALA A 120 8.07 -10.76 -9.45
N HIS A 121 8.72 -9.63 -9.16
CA HIS A 121 10.01 -9.28 -9.78
C HIS A 121 11.09 -10.35 -9.51
N ALA A 122 11.18 -10.86 -8.28
CA ALA A 122 12.12 -11.93 -7.93
C ALA A 122 11.83 -13.24 -8.69
N HIS A 123 10.56 -13.62 -8.84
CA HIS A 123 10.18 -14.84 -9.56
C HIS A 123 10.48 -14.73 -11.07
N LEU A 124 10.20 -13.58 -11.68
CA LEU A 124 10.42 -13.35 -13.12
C LEU A 124 11.91 -13.25 -13.47
N SER A 125 12.70 -12.58 -12.64
CA SER A 125 14.15 -12.51 -12.81
C SER A 125 14.80 -13.88 -12.69
N ALA A 126 14.32 -14.73 -11.78
CA ALA A 126 14.77 -16.11 -11.65
C ALA A 126 14.45 -16.97 -12.90
N ILE A 127 13.26 -16.80 -13.51
CA ILE A 127 12.90 -17.52 -14.74
C ILE A 127 13.71 -17.00 -15.94
N ALA A 128 13.95 -15.70 -16.03
CA ALA A 128 14.69 -15.08 -17.13
C ALA A 128 16.17 -15.51 -17.17
N GLN A 129 16.79 -15.83 -16.02
CA GLN A 129 18.17 -16.32 -15.97
C GLN A 129 18.32 -17.82 -16.28
N LYS A 130 17.24 -18.59 -16.28
CA LYS A 130 17.28 -20.06 -16.39
C LYS A 130 17.29 -20.60 -17.84
N LYS A 131 17.53 -19.74 -18.85
CA LYS A 131 17.60 -20.06 -20.28
C LYS A 131 18.81 -19.42 -20.94
#